data_AF-A0A258Y3Q8-F1
#
_entry.id   AF-A0A258Y3Q8-F1
#
_cell.length_a   1.000
_cell.length_b   1.000
_cell.length_c   1.000
_cell.angle_alpha   90.00
_cell.angle_beta   90.00
_cell.angle_gamma   90.00
#
_symmetry.space_group_name_H-M   'P 1'
#
loop_
_entity.id
_entity.type
_entity.pdbx_description
1 polymer ?
#
loop_
_entity_poly.entity_id
_entity_poly.type
_entity_poly.pdbx_seq_one_letter_code
_entity_poly.pdbx_strand_id
1 'polypeptide(L)' 'MIHWNLKNTGIALLIVVGQMLLFSCANIIPPGGGPRDTIAPRLIMANPKDSSKNVISQNITLTFDEYV' A
#
# COMPACT_ATOMS: atom_id res chain seq x y z
N MET A 1 -46.90 13.88 26.63
CA MET A 1 -46.53 15.29 26.40
C MET A 1 -45.11 15.48 26.90
N ILE A 2 -44.12 15.29 26.03
CA ILE A 2 -42.70 15.46 26.41
C ILE A 2 -42.38 16.92 26.15
N HIS A 3 -42.29 17.73 27.21
CA HIS A 3 -41.97 19.15 27.10
C HIS A 3 -40.46 19.29 26.93
N TRP A 4 -39.99 19.37 25.69
CA TRP A 4 -38.56 19.56 25.40
C TRP A 4 -38.14 20.99 25.77
N ASN A 5 -37.25 21.10 26.76
CA ASN A 5 -36.69 22.39 27.17
C ASN A 5 -35.64 22.83 26.13
N LEU A 6 -35.87 23.97 25.47
CA LEU A 6 -35.03 24.50 24.39
C LEU A 6 -33.54 24.65 24.80
N LYS A 7 -33.29 24.91 26.09
CA LYS A 7 -31.94 25.04 26.65
C LYS A 7 -31.26 23.68 26.78
N ASN A 8 -32.01 22.64 27.18
CA ASN A 8 -31.50 21.28 27.30
C ASN A 8 -31.33 20.60 25.93
N THR A 9 -32.20 20.89 24.96
CA THR A 9 -32.03 20.39 23.58
C THR A 9 -30.81 21.00 22.90
N GLY A 10 -30.52 22.29 23.14
CA GLY A 10 -29.31 22.94 22.61
C GLY A 10 -28.01 22.37 23.19
N ILE A 11 -27.99 22.07 24.48
CA ILE A 11 -26.84 21.43 25.15
C ILE A 11 -26.64 20.01 24.63
N ALA A 12 -27.72 19.23 24.47
CA ALA A 12 -27.64 17.88 23.92
C ALA A 12 -27.07 17.87 22.49
N LEU A 13 -27.49 18.82 21.64
CA LEU A 13 -26.96 18.98 20.30
C LEU A 13 -25.46 19.30 20.30
N LEU A 14 -25.02 20.22 21.17
CA LEU A 14 -23.61 20.59 21.32
C LEU A 14 -22.74 19.41 21.76
N ILE A 15 -23.24 18.58 22.68
CA ILE A 15 -22.52 17.38 23.13
C ILE A 15 -22.36 16.38 21.99
N VAL A 16 -23.41 16.13 21.22
CA VAL A 16 -23.37 15.20 20.07
C VAL A 16 -22.40 15.68 18.99
N VAL A 17 -22.44 16.98 18.64
CA VAL A 17 -21.51 17.56 17.67
C VAL A 17 -20.06 17.52 18.19
N GLY A 18 -19.86 17.80 19.48
CA GLY A 18 -18.54 17.73 20.11
C GLY A 18 -17.92 16.33 20.09
N GLN A 19 -18.72 15.27 20.23
CA GLN A 19 -18.24 13.89 20.13
C GLN A 19 -17.75 13.56 18.71
N MET A 20 -18.44 14.03 17.66
CA MET A 20 -18.02 13.79 16.28
C MET A 20 -16.65 14.41 15.95
N LEU A 21 -16.28 15.52 16.60
CA LEU A 21 -14.98 16.17 16.42
C LEU A 21 -13.83 15.41 17.08
N LEU A 22 -14.10 14.62 18.11
CA LEU A 22 -13.08 13.84 18.82
C LEU A 22 -12.79 12.47 18.16
N PHE A 23 -13.64 12.00 17.24
CA PHE A 23 -13.49 10.72 16.53
C PHE A 23 -12.93 10.88 15.10
N SER A 24 -12.04 11.83 14.86
CA SER A 24 -11.38 11.98 13.55
C SER A 24 -10.14 11.09 13.44
N CYS A 25 -10.32 9.80 13.14
CA CYS A 25 -9.23 8.88 12.82
C CYS A 25 -8.99 8.81 11.30
N ALA A 26 -8.40 9.86 10.73
CA ALA A 26 -7.86 9.83 9.37
C ALA A 26 -6.34 9.96 9.44
N ASN A 27 -5.63 8.83 9.51
CA ASN A 27 -4.19 8.80 9.35
C ASN A 27 -3.88 8.70 7.85
N ILE A 28 -3.36 9.78 7.25
CA ILE A 28 -2.89 9.77 5.86
C ILE A 28 -1.56 9.02 5.86
N ILE A 29 -1.65 7.71 5.83
CA ILE A 29 -0.55 6.81 5.53
C ILE A 29 -0.77 6.25 4.14
N PRO A 30 0.30 6.09 3.34
CA PRO A 30 0.19 5.31 2.11
C PRO A 30 -0.41 3.94 2.43
N PRO A 31 -1.22 3.37 1.53
CA PRO A 31 -1.67 2.00 1.70
C PRO A 31 -0.44 1.11 1.94
N GLY A 32 -0.56 0.18 2.88
CA GLY A 32 0.50 -0.78 3.13
C GLY A 32 0.93 -1.45 1.83
N GLY A 33 2.23 -1.65 1.65
CA GLY A 33 2.75 -2.44 0.55
C GLY A 33 2.39 -3.92 0.69
N GLY A 34 2.67 -4.69 -0.36
CA GLY A 34 2.62 -6.15 -0.27
C GLY A 34 3.68 -6.71 0.71
N PRO A 35 3.68 -8.04 0.93
CA PRO A 35 4.75 -8.70 1.65
C PRO A 35 6.11 -8.30 1.08
N ARG A 36 7.11 -8.13 1.96
CA ARG A 36 8.47 -7.86 1.51
C ARG A 36 8.99 -9.07 0.72
N ASP A 37 9.57 -8.82 -0.45
CA ASP A 37 10.29 -9.86 -1.19
C ASP A 37 11.50 -10.33 -0.38
N THR A 38 11.53 -11.64 -0.14
CA THR A 38 12.57 -12.31 0.66
C THR A 38 13.41 -13.28 -0.15
N ILE A 39 12.92 -13.67 -1.32
CA ILE A 39 13.56 -14.62 -2.22
C ILE A 39 13.97 -13.83 -3.47
N ALA A 40 15.18 -14.09 -3.95
CA ALA A 40 15.67 -13.46 -5.17
C ALA A 40 15.21 -14.24 -6.42
N PRO A 41 15.03 -13.55 -7.56
CA PRO A 41 14.69 -14.18 -8.84
C PRO A 41 15.76 -15.19 -9.25
N ARG A 42 15.34 -16.34 -9.75
CA ARG A 42 16.23 -17.38 -10.25
C ARG A 42 16.48 -17.18 -11.74
N LEU A 43 17.75 -17.11 -12.12
CA LEU A 43 18.15 -17.08 -13.53
C LEU A 43 17.79 -18.42 -14.18
N ILE A 44 16.90 -18.40 -15.16
CA ILE A 44 16.47 -19.60 -15.91
C ILE A 44 17.11 -19.70 -17.29
N MET A 45 17.51 -18.57 -17.88
CA MET A 45 18.18 -18.55 -19.18
C MET A 45 19.15 -17.38 -19.28
N ALA A 46 20.29 -17.63 -19.93
CA ALA A 46 21.19 -16.59 -20.40
C ALA A 46 21.46 -16.78 -21.89
N ASN A 47 21.38 -15.70 -22.65
CA ASN A 47 21.82 -15.64 -24.03
C ASN A 47 22.77 -14.45 -24.19
N PRO A 48 24.06 -14.68 -24.51
CA PRO A 48 24.68 -15.96 -24.83
C PRO A 48 24.71 -16.92 -23.65
N LYS A 49 24.82 -18.22 -23.94
CA LYS A 49 24.92 -19.24 -22.90
C LYS A 49 26.12 -18.95 -21.99
N ASP A 50 26.01 -19.29 -20.71
CA ASP A 50 27.13 -19.16 -19.78
C ASP A 50 28.41 -19.79 -20.35
N SER A 51 29.54 -19.12 -20.14
CA SER A 51 30.87 -19.49 -20.64
C SER A 51 31.01 -19.55 -22.17
N SER A 52 30.09 -18.94 -22.92
CA SER A 52 30.24 -18.79 -24.37
C SER A 52 31.42 -17.90 -24.71
N LYS A 53 32.25 -18.36 -25.66
CA LYS A 53 33.39 -17.59 -26.22
C LYS A 53 33.07 -17.18 -27.65
N ASN A 54 33.76 -16.15 -28.14
CA ASN A 54 33.63 -15.66 -29.51
C ASN A 54 32.18 -15.28 -29.90
N VAL A 55 31.45 -14.67 -28.97
CA VAL A 55 30.09 -14.16 -29.20
C VAL A 55 30.16 -12.86 -30.00
N ILE A 56 29.42 -12.81 -31.12
CA ILE A 56 29.35 -11.63 -32.00
C ILE A 56 28.15 -10.71 -31.64
N SER A 57 27.20 -11.22 -30.82
CA SER A 57 26.05 -10.45 -30.34
C SER A 57 26.48 -9.25 -29.47
N GLN A 58 25.84 -8.10 -29.69
CA GLN A 58 26.04 -6.88 -28.89
C GLN A 58 25.21 -6.87 -27.59
N ASN A 59 24.23 -7.76 -27.49
CA ASN A 59 23.28 -7.81 -26.37
C ASN A 59 23.44 -9.12 -25.59
N ILE A 60 23.32 -8.99 -24.27
CA ILE A 60 23.19 -10.11 -23.33
C ILE A 60 21.78 -10.05 -22.77
N THR A 61 21.02 -11.13 -22.98
CA THR A 61 19.66 -11.29 -22.47
C THR A 61 19.68 -12.30 -21.33
N LEU A 62 19.20 -11.88 -20.17
CA LEU A 62 19.01 -12.72 -18.99
C LEU A 62 17.52 -12.85 -18.72
N THR A 63 17.05 -14.09 -18.55
CA THR A 63 15.65 -14.38 -18.26
C THR A 63 15.55 -15.03 -16.88
N PHE A 64 14.66 -14.50 -16.07
CA PHE A 64 14.40 -14.96 -14.70
C PHE A 64 13.02 -15.63 -14.61
N ASP A 65 12.79 -16.38 -13.55
CA ASP A 65 11.50 -17.05 -13.30
C ASP A 65 10.39 -16.11 -12.78
N GLU A 66 10.75 -14.87 -12.46
CA GLU A 66 9.81 -13.80 -12.09
C GLU A 66 10.18 -12.48 -12.78
N TYR A 67 9.24 -11.54 -12.74
CA TYR A 67 9.43 -10.20 -13.27
C TYR A 67 10.35 -9.41 -12.34
N VAL A 68 11.40 -8.80 -12.90
CA VAL A 68 12.41 -8.00 -12.21
C VAL A 68 12.31 -6.55 -12.64
#